data_AF-A0A2W5YJZ9-F1
#
_entry.id   AF-A0A2W5YJZ9-F1
#
_cell.length_a   1.000
_cell.length_b   1.000
_cell.length_c   1.000
_cell.angle_alpha   90.00
_cell.angle_beta   90.00
_cell.angle_gamma   90.00
#
_symmetry.space_group_name_H-M   'P 1'
#
loop_
_entity.id
_entity.type
_entity.pdbx_description
1 polymer ?
#
loop_
_entity_poly.entity_id
_entity_poly.type
_entity_poly.pdbx_seq_one_letter_code
_entity_poly.pdbx_strand_id
1 'polypeptide(L)'
;MNWIARHRRFTFALICAFWAAVVLAGHFYWEVPFISAPWRGEQRFEDFLRFEGRKTATRDDFVFLGIDQQSLQLDAIGQEEIAGNRALELMTARAYPWSREVWALFLDRMFAAGARLVMFDLIFSPPNEGDPVFRQALDKYRDRVVLGENFDMQHNGQLVTPNSNLILTPESDDRVGYVNYFADPFDS
;
A
#
# COMPACT_ATOMS: atom_id res chain seq x y z
N MET A 1 58.75 -8.19 23.01
CA MET A 1 58.09 -7.37 21.96
C MET A 1 57.44 -8.30 20.94
N ASN A 2 56.11 -8.39 20.97
CA ASN A 2 55.32 -9.49 20.39
C ASN A 2 55.14 -9.37 18.86
N TRP A 3 56.16 -9.78 18.10
CA TRP A 3 56.17 -9.80 16.63
C TRP A 3 55.03 -10.64 16.02
N ILE A 4 54.69 -11.78 16.65
CA ILE A 4 53.61 -12.69 16.25
C ILE A 4 52.22 -12.04 16.45
N ALA A 5 52.03 -11.29 17.54
CA ALA A 5 50.77 -10.60 17.81
C ALA A 5 50.54 -9.44 16.82
N ARG A 6 51.61 -8.78 16.38
CA ARG A 6 51.54 -7.72 15.36
C ARG A 6 51.18 -8.30 13.99
N HIS A 7 51.77 -9.42 13.59
CA HIS A 7 51.43 -10.10 12.33
C HIS A 7 49.96 -10.56 12.30
N ARG A 8 49.47 -11.18 13.38
CA ARG A 8 48.05 -11.56 13.49
C ARG A 8 47.09 -10.37 13.34
N ARG A 9 47.39 -9.24 13.99
CA ARG A 9 46.56 -8.02 13.88
C ARG A 9 46.55 -7.45 12.46
N PHE A 10 47.70 -7.46 11.78
CA PHE A 10 47.77 -7.07 10.37
C PHE A 10 46.97 -8.01 9.46
N THR A 11 47.05 -9.33 9.68
CA THR A 11 46.24 -10.30 8.92
C THR A 11 44.74 -10.06 9.12
N PHE A 12 44.29 -9.85 10.36
CA PHE A 12 42.88 -9.52 10.62
C PHE A 12 42.47 -8.19 10.00
N ALA A 13 43.30 -7.15 10.10
CA ALA A 13 43.02 -5.86 9.49
C ALA A 13 42.89 -5.95 7.95
N LEU A 14 43.73 -6.76 7.31
CA LEU A 14 43.66 -7.00 5.87
C LEU A 14 42.39 -7.78 5.47
N ILE A 15 42.00 -8.79 6.26
CA ILE A 15 40.74 -9.52 6.03
C ILE A 15 39.54 -8.57 6.18
N CYS A 16 39.52 -7.74 7.23
CA CYS A 16 38.45 -6.76 7.44
C CYS A 16 38.41 -5.72 6.31
N ALA A 17 39.56 -5.19 5.89
CA ALA A 17 39.65 -4.23 4.81
C ALA A 17 39.21 -4.82 3.46
N PHE A 18 39.57 -6.09 3.19
CA PHE A 18 39.13 -6.81 1.99
C PHE A 18 37.61 -6.97 1.96
N TRP A 19 37.00 -7.45 3.04
CA TRP A 19 35.54 -7.59 3.11
C TRP A 19 34.81 -6.25 3.08
N ALA A 20 35.35 -5.21 3.72
CA ALA A 20 34.80 -3.86 3.62
C ALA A 20 34.81 -3.33 2.18
N ALA A 21 35.91 -3.55 1.44
CA ALA A 21 36.00 -3.17 0.03
C ALA A 21 35.04 -3.96 -0.86
N VAL A 22 34.85 -5.26 -0.61
CA VAL A 22 33.87 -6.10 -1.33
C VAL A 22 32.45 -5.60 -1.11
N VAL A 23 32.08 -5.27 0.12
CA VAL A 23 30.75 -4.72 0.45
C VAL A 23 30.56 -3.34 -0.19
N LEU A 24 31.57 -2.46 -0.13
CA LEU A 24 31.51 -1.13 -0.73
C LEU A 24 31.38 -1.20 -2.26
N ALA A 25 32.09 -2.14 -2.90
CA ALA A 25 31.98 -2.40 -4.32
C ALA A 25 30.59 -2.96 -4.68
N GLY A 26 30.05 -3.89 -3.89
CA GLY A 26 28.68 -4.39 -4.08
C GLY A 26 27.62 -3.28 -3.99
N HIS A 27 27.80 -2.31 -3.10
CA HIS A 27 26.92 -1.15 -2.96
C HIS A 27 26.99 -0.19 -4.17
N PHE A 28 28.19 0.03 -4.73
CA PHE A 28 28.37 0.93 -5.88
C PHE A 28 28.06 0.29 -7.24
N TYR A 29 28.20 -1.04 -7.33
CA TYR A 29 28.07 -1.81 -8.57
C TYR A 29 26.87 -2.80 -8.51
N TRP A 30 25.72 -2.33 -8.00
CA TRP A 30 24.48 -3.12 -7.88
C TRP A 30 23.97 -3.70 -9.22
N GLU A 31 24.32 -3.07 -10.35
CA GLU A 31 23.97 -3.48 -11.72
C GLU A 31 24.75 -4.72 -12.23
N VAL A 32 25.79 -5.19 -11.51
CA VAL A 32 26.63 -6.30 -11.98
C VAL A 32 25.92 -7.64 -11.76
N PRO A 33 25.65 -8.43 -12.82
CA PRO A 33 24.72 -9.56 -12.77
C PRO A 33 25.08 -10.68 -11.77
N PHE A 34 26.34 -10.81 -11.37
CA PHE A 34 26.80 -11.83 -10.42
C PHE A 34 26.49 -11.49 -8.95
N ILE A 35 26.39 -10.21 -8.58
CA ILE A 35 26.10 -9.78 -7.19
C ILE A 35 24.59 -9.76 -6.94
N SER A 36 23.79 -9.49 -7.97
CA SER A 36 22.32 -9.56 -7.92
C SER A 36 21.74 -10.97 -8.12
N ALA A 37 22.57 -11.98 -8.35
CA ALA A 37 22.14 -13.37 -8.48
C ALA A 37 21.50 -13.93 -7.18
N PRO A 38 22.09 -13.78 -5.98
CA PRO A 38 21.44 -14.19 -4.73
C PRO A 38 20.14 -13.42 -4.47
N TRP A 39 20.14 -12.10 -4.67
CA TRP A 39 18.95 -11.26 -4.48
C TRP A 39 17.79 -11.63 -5.42
N ARG A 40 18.09 -11.87 -6.71
CA ARG A 40 17.09 -12.37 -7.67
C ARG A 40 16.64 -13.79 -7.36
N GLY A 41 17.50 -14.62 -6.77
CA GLY A 41 17.16 -15.95 -6.29
C GLY A 41 16.16 -15.91 -5.15
N GLU A 42 16.40 -15.04 -4.17
CA GLU A 42 15.50 -14.77 -3.05
C GLU A 42 14.14 -14.26 -3.52
N GLN A 43 14.11 -13.21 -4.36
CA GLN A 43 12.86 -12.69 -4.92
C GLN A 43 12.07 -13.76 -5.71
N ARG A 44 12.76 -14.58 -6.52
CA ARG A 44 12.10 -15.69 -7.25
C ARG A 44 11.59 -16.76 -6.32
N PHE A 45 12.27 -17.03 -5.22
CA PHE A 45 11.84 -18.01 -4.23
C PHE A 45 10.63 -17.49 -3.46
N GLU A 46 10.62 -16.22 -3.04
CA GLU A 46 9.45 -15.58 -2.45
C GLU A 46 8.26 -15.57 -3.41
N ASP A 47 8.48 -15.21 -4.69
CA ASP A 47 7.45 -15.26 -5.71
C ASP A 47 6.93 -16.68 -5.89
N PHE A 48 7.81 -17.68 -5.98
CA PHE A 48 7.43 -19.08 -6.09
C PHE A 48 6.60 -19.55 -4.90
N LEU A 49 7.00 -19.20 -3.67
CA LEU A 49 6.23 -19.49 -2.46
C LEU A 49 4.86 -18.81 -2.46
N ARG A 50 4.75 -17.57 -2.98
CA ARG A 50 3.46 -16.87 -3.12
C ARG A 50 2.59 -17.45 -4.24
N PHE A 51 3.21 -17.98 -5.30
CA PHE A 51 2.50 -18.62 -6.41
C PHE A 51 2.01 -20.03 -6.06
N GLU A 52 2.82 -20.84 -5.39
CA GLU A 52 2.52 -22.23 -5.00
C GLU A 52 1.89 -22.35 -3.61
N GLY A 53 1.96 -21.31 -2.77
CA GLY A 53 1.27 -21.25 -1.50
C GLY A 53 -0.23 -21.49 -1.66
N ARG A 54 -0.88 -22.05 -0.63
CA ARG A 54 -2.33 -22.26 -0.63
C ARG A 54 -3.04 -20.93 -0.81
N LYS A 55 -3.54 -20.68 -2.01
CA LYS A 55 -4.41 -19.54 -2.29
C LYS A 55 -5.79 -19.87 -1.72
N THR A 56 -6.23 -19.08 -0.75
CA THR A 56 -7.62 -19.11 -0.32
C THR A 56 -8.50 -18.88 -1.54
N ALA A 57 -9.45 -19.78 -1.80
CA ALA A 57 -10.36 -19.64 -2.92
C ALA A 57 -11.11 -18.31 -2.78
N THR A 58 -10.89 -17.41 -3.73
CA THR A 58 -11.65 -16.16 -3.81
C THR A 58 -13.08 -16.51 -4.14
N ARG A 59 -14.04 -15.97 -3.37
CA ARG A 59 -15.46 -16.17 -3.69
C ARG A 59 -15.81 -15.37 -4.94
N ASP A 60 -16.64 -15.93 -5.80
CA ASP A 60 -17.04 -15.32 -7.07
C ASP A 60 -17.86 -14.01 -6.90
N ASP A 61 -18.38 -13.75 -5.69
CA ASP A 61 -19.11 -12.54 -5.35
C ASP A 61 -18.23 -11.39 -4.84
N PHE A 62 -16.92 -11.60 -4.75
CA PHE A 62 -15.95 -10.56 -4.38
C PHE A 62 -15.22 -10.02 -5.60
N VAL A 63 -15.25 -8.70 -5.74
CA VAL A 63 -14.50 -7.98 -6.77
C VAL A 63 -13.50 -7.06 -6.09
N PHE A 64 -12.21 -7.25 -6.41
CA PHE A 64 -11.13 -6.40 -5.92
C PHE A 64 -10.80 -5.36 -7.00
N LEU A 65 -10.89 -4.09 -6.63
CA LEU A 65 -10.49 -2.98 -7.49
C LEU A 65 -9.26 -2.31 -6.89
N GLY A 66 -8.11 -2.52 -7.54
CA GLY A 66 -6.86 -1.86 -7.17
C GLY A 66 -6.69 -0.53 -7.89
N ILE A 67 -6.02 0.41 -7.23
CA ILE A 67 -5.48 1.61 -7.89
C ILE A 67 -4.10 1.22 -8.40
N ASP A 68 -3.95 1.14 -9.71
CA ASP A 68 -2.68 0.84 -10.36
C ASP A 68 -2.08 2.10 -11.03
N GLN A 69 -0.89 1.95 -11.61
CA GLN A 69 -0.22 3.06 -12.27
C GLN A 69 -1.01 3.61 -13.46
N GLN A 70 -1.78 2.77 -14.16
CA GLN A 70 -2.65 3.20 -15.25
C GLN A 70 -3.80 4.09 -14.73
N SER A 71 -4.38 3.73 -13.59
CA SER A 71 -5.41 4.52 -12.90
C SER A 71 -4.90 5.89 -12.45
N LEU A 72 -3.61 6.01 -12.14
CA LEU A 72 -2.99 7.28 -11.73
C LEU A 72 -2.65 8.20 -12.89
N GLN A 73 -2.24 7.64 -14.03
CA GLN A 73 -1.82 8.42 -15.21
C GLN A 73 -3.01 8.80 -16.10
N LEU A 74 -4.04 7.94 -16.17
CA LEU A 74 -5.24 8.13 -17.01
C LEU A 74 -4.93 8.31 -18.51
N ASP A 75 -3.73 7.94 -18.96
CA ASP A 75 -3.23 8.12 -20.33
C ASP A 75 -4.08 7.40 -21.41
N ALA A 76 -4.87 6.40 -21.01
CA ALA A 76 -5.72 5.61 -21.89
C ALA A 76 -7.12 6.21 -22.14
N ILE A 77 -7.48 7.30 -21.44
CA ILE A 77 -8.83 7.89 -21.50
C ILE A 77 -8.83 9.14 -22.38
N GLY A 78 -9.76 9.21 -23.34
CA GLY A 78 -9.90 10.35 -24.24
C GLY A 78 -10.50 11.59 -23.55
N GLN A 79 -10.16 12.79 -24.03
CA GLN A 79 -10.65 14.06 -23.46
C GLN A 79 -12.18 14.19 -23.50
N GLU A 80 -12.85 13.60 -24.49
CA GLU A 80 -14.32 13.59 -24.59
C GLU A 80 -14.96 12.75 -23.48
N GLU A 81 -14.33 11.64 -23.10
CA GLU A 81 -14.82 10.77 -22.02
C GLU A 81 -14.59 11.40 -20.65
N ILE A 82 -13.48 12.13 -20.48
CA ILE A 82 -13.18 12.91 -19.28
C ILE A 82 -14.24 14.00 -19.09
N ALA A 83 -14.56 14.79 -20.13
CA ALA A 83 -15.56 15.86 -20.06
C ALA A 83 -16.99 15.36 -19.81
N GLY A 84 -17.26 14.07 -20.07
CA GLY A 84 -18.56 13.45 -19.79
C GLY A 84 -18.70 12.90 -18.37
N ASN A 85 -17.62 12.84 -17.59
CA ASN A 85 -17.61 12.18 -16.28
C ASN A 85 -16.89 13.00 -15.22
N ARG A 86 -17.69 13.54 -14.28
CA ARG A 86 -17.22 14.34 -13.16
C ARG A 86 -16.10 13.68 -12.35
N ALA A 87 -16.13 12.37 -12.16
CA ALA A 87 -15.09 11.66 -11.42
C ALA A 87 -13.74 11.74 -12.15
N LEU A 88 -13.75 11.57 -13.47
CA LEU A 88 -12.55 11.64 -14.30
C LEU A 88 -11.99 13.06 -14.39
N GLU A 89 -12.86 14.08 -14.44
CA GLU A 89 -12.44 15.48 -14.34
C GLU A 89 -11.66 15.74 -13.04
N LEU A 90 -12.20 15.27 -11.91
CA LEU A 90 -11.57 15.44 -10.59
C LEU A 90 -10.24 14.70 -10.46
N MET A 91 -10.13 13.51 -11.07
CA MET A 91 -8.90 12.73 -11.07
C MET A 91 -7.83 13.35 -11.98
N THR A 92 -8.23 14.04 -13.06
CA THR A 92 -7.31 14.72 -13.99
C THR A 92 -6.89 16.10 -13.47
N ALA A 93 -7.74 16.76 -12.69
CA ALA A 93 -7.47 18.09 -12.16
C ALA A 93 -6.32 18.13 -11.13
N ARG A 94 -6.08 17.03 -10.41
CA ARG A 94 -5.04 16.94 -9.37
C ARG A 94 -4.45 15.53 -9.32
N ALA A 95 -3.13 15.44 -9.16
CA ALA A 95 -2.46 14.19 -8.85
C ALA A 95 -2.98 13.57 -7.54
N TYR A 96 -2.92 12.24 -7.45
CA TYR A 96 -3.30 11.51 -6.25
C TYR A 96 -2.57 12.06 -5.00
N PRO A 97 -3.24 12.22 -3.85
CA PRO A 97 -4.63 11.84 -3.54
C PRO A 97 -5.69 12.76 -4.14
N TRP A 98 -6.69 12.16 -4.79
CA TRP A 98 -7.81 12.87 -5.42
C TRP A 98 -8.80 13.48 -4.40
N SER A 99 -9.68 14.36 -4.88
CA SER A 99 -10.82 14.87 -4.11
C SER A 99 -11.69 13.72 -3.60
N ARG A 100 -12.23 13.84 -2.39
CA ARG A 100 -13.12 12.82 -1.81
C ARG A 100 -14.46 12.69 -2.52
N GLU A 101 -14.83 13.70 -3.30
CA GLU A 101 -16.00 13.64 -4.18
C GLU A 101 -15.91 12.46 -5.17
N VAL A 102 -14.69 12.07 -5.60
CA VAL A 102 -14.48 10.88 -6.44
C VAL A 102 -15.02 9.62 -5.75
N TRP A 103 -14.77 9.46 -4.45
CA TRP A 103 -15.25 8.30 -3.68
C TRP A 103 -16.76 8.31 -3.48
N ALA A 104 -17.36 9.49 -3.33
CA ALA A 104 -18.82 9.63 -3.27
C ALA A 104 -19.49 9.18 -4.58
N LEU A 105 -18.98 9.67 -5.72
CA LEU A 105 -19.46 9.29 -7.06
C LEU A 105 -19.23 7.81 -7.35
N PHE A 106 -18.11 7.26 -6.89
CA PHE A 106 -17.82 5.83 -6.97
C PHE A 106 -18.86 5.00 -6.22
N LEU A 107 -19.20 5.36 -4.98
CA LEU A 107 -20.23 4.67 -4.20
C LEU A 107 -21.59 4.70 -4.91
N ASP A 108 -22.02 5.86 -5.40
CA ASP A 108 -23.28 5.98 -6.14
C ASP A 108 -23.31 5.05 -7.36
N ARG A 109 -22.22 4.97 -8.13
CA ARG A 109 -22.12 4.09 -9.29
C ARG A 109 -22.14 2.61 -8.90
N MET A 110 -21.39 2.22 -7.88
CA MET A 110 -21.31 0.82 -7.44
C MET A 110 -22.65 0.33 -6.90
N PHE A 111 -23.33 1.12 -6.07
CA PHE A 111 -24.64 0.74 -5.54
C PHE A 111 -25.74 0.77 -6.60
N ALA A 112 -25.68 1.71 -7.56
CA ALA A 112 -26.58 1.69 -8.71
C ALA A 112 -26.37 0.44 -9.59
N ALA A 113 -25.14 -0.06 -9.67
CA ALA A 113 -24.80 -1.30 -10.37
C ALA A 113 -25.14 -2.58 -9.58
N GLY A 114 -25.65 -2.46 -8.34
CA GLY A 114 -26.10 -3.59 -7.53
C GLY A 114 -25.08 -4.15 -6.54
N ALA A 115 -24.00 -3.43 -6.25
CA ALA A 115 -23.09 -3.80 -5.17
C ALA A 115 -23.84 -3.92 -3.83
N ARG A 116 -23.56 -4.98 -3.06
CA ARG A 116 -24.19 -5.20 -1.74
C ARG A 116 -23.44 -4.49 -0.62
N LEU A 117 -22.12 -4.41 -0.74
CA LEU A 117 -21.19 -3.86 0.24
C LEU A 117 -19.96 -3.33 -0.50
N VAL A 118 -19.45 -2.19 -0.08
CA VAL A 118 -18.19 -1.62 -0.58
C VAL A 118 -17.26 -1.42 0.61
N MET A 119 -16.06 -1.99 0.53
CA MET A 119 -15.01 -1.85 1.55
C MET A 119 -13.85 -1.05 0.95
N PHE A 120 -13.40 -0.02 1.65
CA PHE A 120 -12.22 0.73 1.27
C PHE A 120 -11.00 0.25 2.05
N ASP A 121 -10.11 -0.44 1.36
CA ASP A 121 -8.75 -0.73 1.85
C ASP A 121 -7.83 0.50 1.68
N LEU A 122 -8.28 1.65 2.21
CA LEU A 122 -7.61 2.94 2.15
C LEU A 122 -7.88 3.69 3.45
N ILE A 123 -6.86 4.38 3.95
CA ILE A 123 -6.98 5.18 5.18
C ILE A 123 -7.24 6.64 4.80
N PHE A 124 -8.39 7.17 5.22
CA PHE A 124 -8.80 8.54 4.94
C PHE A 124 -8.46 9.51 6.08
N SER A 125 -7.23 9.47 6.58
CA SER A 125 -6.80 10.19 7.79
C SER A 125 -6.53 11.69 7.65
N PRO A 126 -5.88 12.21 6.59
CA PRO A 126 -5.79 13.65 6.40
C PRO A 126 -7.11 14.21 5.85
N PRO A 127 -7.55 15.39 6.35
CA PRO A 127 -8.61 16.16 5.70
C PRO A 127 -8.30 16.44 4.24
N ASN A 128 -9.30 16.38 3.38
CA ASN A 128 -9.15 16.65 1.96
C ASN A 128 -10.40 17.33 1.39
N GLU A 129 -10.25 17.92 0.21
CA GLU A 129 -11.38 18.51 -0.51
C GLU A 129 -12.46 17.47 -0.78
N GLY A 130 -13.71 17.87 -0.65
CA GLY A 130 -14.86 16.98 -0.83
C GLY A 130 -15.22 16.11 0.38
N ASP A 131 -14.50 16.20 1.52
CA ASP A 131 -14.87 15.47 2.76
C ASP A 131 -16.36 15.61 3.11
N PRO A 132 -17.02 16.80 3.02
CA PRO A 132 -18.45 16.92 3.30
C PRO A 132 -19.34 16.11 2.36
N VAL A 133 -19.00 16.07 1.07
CA VAL A 133 -19.74 15.32 0.05
C VAL A 133 -19.57 13.83 0.28
N PHE A 134 -18.34 13.40 0.60
CA PHE A 134 -18.09 12.00 0.90
C PHE A 134 -18.76 11.55 2.20
N ARG A 135 -18.75 12.36 3.26
CA ARG A 135 -19.55 12.11 4.45
C ARG A 135 -21.02 11.88 4.11
N GLN A 136 -21.62 12.75 3.29
CA GLN A 136 -23.03 12.59 2.91
C GLN A 136 -23.30 11.25 2.20
N ALA A 137 -22.39 10.81 1.33
CA ALA A 137 -22.48 9.49 0.70
C ALA A 137 -22.32 8.35 1.73
N LEU A 138 -21.37 8.47 2.67
CA LEU A 138 -21.19 7.50 3.74
C LEU A 138 -22.40 7.39 4.66
N ASP A 139 -23.10 8.49 4.90
CA ASP A 139 -24.33 8.51 5.71
C ASP A 139 -25.50 7.89 4.92
N LYS A 140 -25.62 8.19 3.63
CA LYS A 140 -26.61 7.59 2.72
C LYS A 140 -26.47 6.07 2.61
N TYR A 141 -25.24 5.55 2.63
CA TYR A 141 -24.92 4.14 2.46
C TYR A 141 -24.40 3.48 3.74
N ARG A 142 -24.81 3.98 4.91
CA ARG A 142 -24.26 3.58 6.21
C ARG A 142 -24.09 2.07 6.39
N ASP A 143 -25.14 1.30 6.14
CA ASP A 143 -25.16 -0.15 6.38
C ASP A 143 -24.43 -0.97 5.30
N ARG A 144 -23.83 -0.31 4.31
CA ARG A 144 -23.26 -0.95 3.11
C ARG A 144 -21.86 -0.46 2.76
N VAL A 145 -21.23 0.35 3.62
CA VAL A 145 -19.87 0.87 3.38
C VAL A 145 -19.01 0.65 4.61
N VAL A 146 -17.78 0.19 4.39
CA VAL A 146 -16.75 0.06 5.42
C VAL A 146 -15.51 0.84 5.01
N LEU A 147 -14.94 1.59 5.95
CA LEU A 147 -13.68 2.33 5.82
C LEU A 147 -12.58 1.64 6.61
N GLY A 148 -11.36 1.67 6.06
CA GLY A 148 -10.20 1.12 6.72
C GLY A 148 -9.62 2.01 7.82
N GLU A 149 -9.21 1.37 8.91
CA GLU A 149 -8.28 1.90 9.91
C GLU A 149 -7.05 0.99 10.06
N ASN A 150 -5.92 1.58 10.44
CA ASN A 150 -4.63 0.90 10.42
C ASN A 150 -3.81 1.26 11.66
N PHE A 151 -3.10 0.29 12.23
CA PHE A 151 -2.04 0.55 13.21
C PHE A 151 -0.72 0.90 12.52
N ASP A 152 -0.27 2.14 12.71
CA ASP A 152 1.04 2.58 12.26
C ASP A 152 2.14 1.96 13.13
N MET A 153 2.60 0.78 12.73
CA MET A 153 3.65 0.03 13.42
C MET A 153 5.02 0.73 13.36
N GLN A 154 5.22 1.70 12.45
CA GLN A 154 6.43 2.50 12.39
C GLN A 154 6.44 3.59 13.47
N HIS A 155 5.26 4.06 13.88
CA HIS A 155 5.07 5.09 14.91
C HIS A 155 4.36 4.55 16.15
N ASN A 156 5.02 3.61 16.85
CA ASN A 156 4.58 3.03 18.13
C ASN A 156 3.26 2.24 18.10
N GLY A 157 2.79 1.80 16.92
CA GLY A 157 1.53 1.07 16.80
C GLY A 157 0.32 1.96 17.07
N GLN A 158 0.41 3.26 16.72
CA GLN A 158 -0.71 4.18 16.89
C GLN A 158 -1.83 3.84 15.89
N LEU A 159 -3.08 3.79 16.36
CA LEU A 159 -4.24 3.63 15.48
C LEU A 159 -4.45 4.90 14.65
N VAL A 160 -4.45 4.74 13.33
CA VAL A 160 -4.73 5.75 12.34
C VAL A 160 -6.14 5.52 11.80
N THR A 161 -7.05 6.41 12.19
CA THR A 161 -8.47 6.36 11.82
C THR A 161 -8.79 7.33 10.69
N PRO A 162 -9.95 7.16 10.01
CA PRO A 162 -10.50 8.18 9.14
C PRO A 162 -10.65 9.53 9.86
N ASN A 163 -10.49 10.62 9.12
CA ASN A 163 -10.57 11.96 9.69
C ASN A 163 -11.98 12.28 10.24
N SER A 164 -12.05 13.20 11.21
CA SER A 164 -13.32 13.62 11.83
C SER A 164 -14.26 14.37 10.89
N ASN A 165 -13.73 14.86 9.75
CA ASN A 165 -14.54 15.40 8.66
C ASN A 165 -15.26 14.33 7.82
N LEU A 166 -15.01 13.03 8.04
CA LEU A 166 -15.73 11.94 7.40
C LEU A 166 -16.60 11.20 8.41
N ILE A 167 -16.01 10.80 9.53
CA ILE A 167 -16.70 10.12 10.62
C ILE A 167 -16.37 10.85 11.92
N LEU A 168 -17.38 11.40 12.60
CA LEU A 168 -17.19 12.23 13.80
C LEU A 168 -16.48 11.47 14.93
N THR A 169 -16.85 10.21 15.13
CA THR A 169 -16.30 9.33 16.17
C THR A 169 -15.89 7.99 15.56
N PRO A 170 -14.74 7.91 14.87
CA PRO A 170 -14.32 6.71 14.16
C PRO A 170 -14.22 5.47 15.05
N GLU A 171 -13.80 5.63 16.30
CA GLU A 171 -13.61 4.55 17.28
C GLU A 171 -14.90 3.82 17.67
N SER A 172 -16.06 4.46 17.47
CA SER A 172 -17.37 3.92 17.85
C SER A 172 -18.34 3.80 16.68
N ASP A 173 -17.89 4.10 15.46
CA ASP A 173 -18.71 4.01 14.25
C ASP A 173 -18.55 2.61 13.62
N ASP A 174 -19.67 1.94 13.41
CA ASP A 174 -19.76 0.60 12.84
C ASP A 174 -19.29 0.49 11.38
N ARG A 175 -19.05 1.62 10.71
CA ARG A 175 -18.48 1.66 9.37
C ARG A 175 -16.95 1.61 9.36
N VAL A 176 -16.28 1.60 10.50
CA VAL A 176 -14.80 1.58 10.56
C VAL A 176 -14.32 0.18 10.94
N GLY A 177 -13.36 -0.34 10.19
CA GLY A 177 -12.78 -1.66 10.46
C GLY A 177 -11.30 -1.75 10.10
N TYR A 178 -10.59 -2.64 10.80
CA TYR A 178 -9.15 -2.83 10.61
C TYR A 178 -8.81 -3.39 9.24
N VAL A 179 -7.86 -2.75 8.55
CA VAL A 179 -7.29 -3.23 7.28
C VAL A 179 -5.92 -3.91 7.44
N ASN A 180 -5.33 -3.86 8.63
CA ASN A 180 -4.06 -4.52 8.89
C ASN A 180 -4.19 -6.01 9.13
N TYR A 181 -3.23 -6.74 8.56
CA TYR A 181 -2.95 -8.12 8.90
C TYR A 181 -1.74 -8.15 9.82
N PHE A 182 -1.93 -8.61 11.06
CA PHE A 182 -0.80 -9.01 11.90
C PHE A 182 -0.27 -10.34 11.36
N ALA A 183 1.04 -10.45 11.17
CA ALA A 183 1.65 -11.72 10.79
C ALA A 183 1.25 -12.79 11.82
N ASP A 184 0.77 -13.93 11.32
CA ASP A 184 0.56 -15.09 12.18
C ASP A 184 1.93 -15.50 12.75
N PRO A 185 2.10 -15.74 14.06
CA PRO A 185 3.35 -16.25 14.62
C PRO A 185 3.87 -17.54 13.96
N PHE A 186 3.08 -18.23 13.13
CA PHE A 186 3.52 -19.37 12.33
C PHE A 186 4.00 -19.03 10.91
N ASP A 187 3.88 -17.78 10.46
CA ASP A 187 4.28 -17.31 9.12
C ASP A 187 5.67 -16.61 9.10
N SER A 188 6.52 -16.81 10.12
CA SER A 188 7.88 -16.24 10.22
C SER A 188 8.99 -17.30 10.20
#